data_AF-A0A8T2Y5X1-F1
#
_entry.id   AF-A0A8T2Y5X1-F1
#
_cell.length_a   1.000
_cell.length_b   1.000
_cell.length_c   1.000
_cell.angle_alpha   90.00
_cell.angle_beta   90.00
_cell.angle_gamma   90.00
#
_symmetry.space_group_name_H-M   'P 1'
#
loop_
_entity.id
_entity.type
_entity.pdbx_description
1 polymer ?
#
loop_
_entity_poly.entity_id
_entity_poly.type
_entity_poly.pdbx_seq_one_letter_code
_entity_poly.pdbx_strand_id
1 'polypeptide(L)'
;MRTLNGHFLFFSLFVSLAAFVPTLQGHIGEFDEYWKKKADEALKAAQEAFYPDPMNVTNQFNFQVNKVMTETNSTRRSLGNRFIAPNNTFAKEVTKRDYAVESEWKNWNWRSDNDLMMNGAFFVQSGSPITSSRRISRFHVMKSKPGTFVTRLTRFAGSLGCFKGKPC
;
A
#
# COMPACT_ATOMS: atom_id res chain seq x y z
N MET A 1 41.97 54.53 23.66
CA MET A 1 41.06 53.50 23.10
C MET A 1 41.50 52.14 23.62
N ARG A 2 40.79 51.55 24.60
CA ARG A 2 41.06 50.18 25.06
C ARG A 2 40.30 49.24 24.14
N THR A 3 41.02 48.46 23.35
CA THR A 3 40.47 47.39 22.51
C THR A 3 39.76 46.40 23.42
N LEU A 4 38.42 46.37 23.41
CA LEU A 4 37.68 45.26 24.00
C LEU A 4 38.08 44.00 23.24
N ASN A 5 38.80 43.10 23.92
CA ASN A 5 39.23 41.83 23.37
C ASN A 5 38.00 41.08 22.83
N GLY A 6 37.89 40.98 21.50
CA GLY A 6 36.76 40.30 20.84
C GLY A 6 36.57 38.86 21.33
N HIS A 7 37.65 38.20 21.74
CA HIS A 7 37.60 36.89 22.40
C HIS A 7 36.83 36.89 23.72
N PHE A 8 36.96 37.95 24.52
CA PHE A 8 36.30 38.05 25.82
C PHE A 8 34.80 38.32 25.65
N LEU A 9 34.43 39.15 24.67
CA LEU A 9 33.04 39.38 24.29
C LEU A 9 32.38 38.13 23.69
N PHE A 10 33.09 37.40 22.82
CA PHE A 10 32.61 36.12 22.28
C PHE A 10 32.45 35.07 23.38
N PHE A 11 33.41 34.96 24.30
CA PHE A 11 33.33 34.02 25.41
C PHE A 11 32.18 34.37 26.36
N SER A 12 31.98 35.65 26.68
CA SER A 12 30.83 36.07 27.49
C SER A 12 29.50 35.81 26.79
N LEU A 13 29.43 36.04 25.46
CA LEU A 13 28.24 35.74 24.67
C LEU A 13 27.95 34.24 24.67
N PHE A 14 28.97 33.40 24.47
CA PHE A 14 28.86 31.94 24.42
C PHE A 14 28.41 31.36 25.77
N VAL A 15 28.97 31.85 26.88
CA VAL A 15 28.58 31.44 28.23
C VAL A 15 27.14 31.85 28.54
N SER A 16 26.75 33.07 28.15
CA SER A 16 25.37 33.55 28.34
C SER A 16 24.35 32.76 27.49
N LEU A 17 24.70 32.43 26.24
CA LEU A 17 23.86 31.62 25.36
C LEU A 17 23.73 30.18 25.91
N ALA A 18 24.84 29.55 26.30
CA ALA A 18 24.87 28.19 26.83
C ALA A 18 24.10 28.03 28.15
N ALA A 19 24.03 29.08 28.97
CA ALA A 19 23.20 29.09 30.18
C ALA A 19 21.69 29.19 29.88
N PHE A 20 21.32 29.77 28.73
CA PHE A 20 19.92 29.89 28.27
C PHE A 20 19.44 28.69 27.43
N VAL A 21 20.33 27.88 26.84
CA VAL A 21 19.90 26.71 26.04
C VAL A 21 19.08 25.68 26.85
N PRO A 22 19.42 25.31 28.11
CA PRO A 22 18.64 24.33 28.86
C PRO A 22 17.24 24.80 29.23
N THR A 23 17.00 26.11 29.35
CA THR A 23 15.68 26.67 29.67
C THR A 23 14.75 26.74 28.45
N LEU A 24 15.28 26.48 27.25
CA LEU A 24 14.52 26.37 25.99
C LEU A 24 14.11 24.92 25.66
N GLN A 25 14.15 23.99 26.63
CA GLN A 25 13.54 22.68 26.46
C GLN A 25 12.02 22.82 26.38
N GLY A 26 11.48 22.99 25.17
CA GLY A 26 10.07 22.80 24.90
C GLY A 26 9.70 21.37 25.30
N HIS A 27 8.63 21.21 26.10
CA HIS A 27 8.10 19.95 26.58
C HIS A 27 7.45 19.13 25.44
N ILE A 28 8.21 18.87 24.37
CA ILE A 28 7.75 18.27 23.10
C ILE A 28 7.46 16.76 23.26
N GLY A 29 7.72 16.17 24.44
CA GLY A 29 7.56 14.74 24.71
C GLY A 29 6.38 14.37 25.60
N GLU A 30 5.67 15.31 26.21
CA GLU A 30 4.54 14.97 27.09
C GLU A 30 3.23 15.02 26.30
N PHE A 31 2.86 13.87 25.75
CA PHE A 31 1.56 13.71 25.11
C PHE A 31 0.44 13.87 26.14
N ASP A 32 -0.63 14.55 25.74
CA ASP A 32 -1.86 14.62 26.52
C ASP A 32 -2.43 13.22 26.78
N GLU A 33 -3.30 13.10 27.79
CA GLU A 33 -3.94 11.82 28.12
C GLU A 33 -4.69 11.20 26.94
N TYR A 34 -5.24 12.03 26.05
CA TYR A 34 -5.96 11.56 24.87
C TYR A 34 -5.07 10.76 23.93
N TRP A 35 -3.88 11.29 23.60
CA TRP A 35 -2.92 10.60 22.74
C TRP A 35 -2.31 9.38 23.41
N LYS A 36 -2.08 9.41 24.73
CA LYS A 36 -1.62 8.23 25.50
C LYS A 36 -2.66 7.11 25.43
N LYS A 37 -3.92 7.42 25.71
CA LYS A 37 -5.03 6.46 25.63
C LYS A 37 -5.17 5.87 24.23
N LYS A 38 -5.06 6.70 23.19
CA LYS A 38 -5.13 6.25 21.81
C LYS A 38 -3.97 5.32 21.44
N ALA A 39 -2.77 5.58 21.97
CA ALA A 39 -1.61 4.72 21.79
C ALA A 39 -1.81 3.36 22.48
N ASP A 40 -2.35 3.36 23.71
CA ASP A 40 -2.66 2.12 24.45
C ASP A 40 -3.75 1.30 23.76
N GLU A 41 -4.80 1.95 23.26
CA GLU A 41 -5.85 1.29 22.47
C GLU A 41 -5.29 0.68 21.18
N ALA A 42 -4.41 1.40 20.48
CA ALA A 42 -3.76 0.90 19.26
C ALA A 42 -2.83 -0.29 19.57
N LEU A 43 -2.09 -0.23 20.67
CA LEU A 43 -1.23 -1.33 21.12
C LEU A 43 -2.05 -2.57 21.47
N LYS A 44 -3.14 -2.40 22.22
CA LYS A 44 -4.06 -3.48 22.57
C LYS A 44 -4.67 -4.11 21.32
N ALA A 45 -5.14 -3.29 20.37
CA ALA A 45 -5.67 -3.78 19.10
C ALA A 45 -4.61 -4.54 18.28
N ALA A 46 -3.36 -4.07 18.27
CA ALA A 46 -2.25 -4.76 17.61
C ALA A 46 -1.92 -6.10 18.27
N GLN A 47 -1.96 -6.17 19.60
CA GLN A 47 -1.77 -7.40 20.37
C GLN A 47 -2.92 -8.39 20.16
N GLU A 48 -4.16 -7.91 20.13
CA GLU A 48 -5.35 -8.73 19.84
C GLU A 48 -5.34 -9.26 18.39
N ALA A 49 -4.82 -8.48 17.45
CA ALA A 49 -4.64 -8.90 16.06
C ALA A 49 -3.39 -9.80 15.85
N PHE A 50 -2.51 -9.93 16.85
CA PHE A 50 -1.29 -10.70 16.73
C PHE A 50 -1.59 -12.21 16.68
N TYR A 51 -1.17 -12.86 15.60
CA TYR A 51 -1.33 -14.28 15.43
C TYR A 51 -0.01 -15.00 15.74
N PRO A 52 0.06 -15.88 16.77
CA PRO A 52 1.33 -16.42 17.27
C PRO A 52 2.03 -17.40 16.31
N ASP A 53 1.29 -18.02 15.38
CA ASP A 53 1.86 -18.90 14.36
C ASP A 53 1.77 -18.25 12.96
N PRO A 54 2.74 -17.40 12.57
CA PRO A 54 2.72 -16.74 11.28
C PRO A 54 2.74 -17.74 10.11
N MET A 55 3.20 -18.97 10.32
CA MET A 55 3.22 -20.01 9.31
C MET A 55 1.80 -20.46 8.96
N ASN A 56 0.91 -20.62 9.93
CA ASN A 56 -0.46 -21.06 9.66
C ASN A 56 -1.28 -20.02 8.89
N VAL A 57 -1.16 -18.73 9.21
CA VAL A 57 -1.81 -17.65 8.44
C VAL A 57 -1.27 -17.60 7.02
N THR A 58 0.04 -17.71 6.88
CA THR A 58 0.70 -17.72 5.57
C THR A 58 0.29 -18.94 4.75
N ASN A 59 0.24 -20.12 5.37
CA ASN A 59 -0.19 -21.37 4.74
C ASN A 59 -1.68 -21.33 4.36
N GLN A 60 -2.54 -20.75 5.20
CA GLN A 60 -3.96 -20.56 4.88
C GLN A 60 -4.14 -19.62 3.70
N PHE A 61 -3.43 -18.48 3.68
CA PHE A 61 -3.46 -17.55 2.54
C PHE A 61 -2.94 -18.22 1.27
N ASN A 62 -1.77 -18.86 1.34
CA ASN A 62 -1.17 -19.58 0.22
C ASN A 62 -2.08 -20.71 -0.28
N PHE A 63 -2.77 -21.42 0.62
CA PHE A 63 -3.75 -22.43 0.25
C PHE A 63 -4.93 -21.82 -0.52
N GLN A 64 -5.50 -20.71 -0.05
CA GLN A 64 -6.60 -20.03 -0.74
C GLN A 64 -6.16 -19.46 -2.09
N VAL A 65 -4.97 -18.87 -2.17
CA VAL A 65 -4.39 -18.38 -3.42
C VAL A 65 -4.13 -19.53 -4.38
N ASN A 66 -3.48 -20.59 -3.93
CA ASN A 66 -3.24 -21.78 -4.74
C ASN A 66 -4.54 -22.38 -5.22
N LYS A 67 -5.54 -22.55 -4.34
CA LYS A 67 -6.88 -23.01 -4.71
C LYS A 67 -7.49 -22.15 -5.81
N VAL A 68 -7.41 -20.83 -5.71
CA VAL A 68 -7.89 -19.89 -6.74
C VAL A 68 -7.07 -19.93 -8.04
N MET A 69 -5.80 -20.36 -7.98
CA MET A 69 -4.89 -20.48 -9.13
C MET A 69 -4.90 -21.85 -9.79
N THR A 70 -5.19 -22.93 -9.05
CA THR A 70 -5.15 -24.33 -9.50
C THR A 70 -6.53 -24.93 -9.73
N GLU A 71 -7.55 -24.52 -8.98
CA GLU A 71 -8.93 -24.81 -9.39
C GLU A 71 -9.23 -24.01 -10.65
N THR A 72 -10.00 -24.61 -11.55
CA THR A 72 -10.48 -24.08 -12.83
C THR A 72 -11.21 -22.76 -12.65
N ASN A 73 -10.47 -21.68 -12.39
CA ASN A 73 -11.03 -20.38 -12.10
C ASN A 73 -11.39 -19.72 -13.43
N SER A 74 -12.53 -20.18 -13.93
CA SER A 74 -13.19 -19.71 -15.14
C SER A 74 -13.66 -18.27 -15.01
N THR A 75 -13.42 -17.54 -13.91
CA THR A 75 -13.90 -16.16 -13.76
C THR A 75 -12.82 -15.23 -13.21
N ARG A 76 -12.42 -14.23 -14.00
CA ARG A 76 -11.46 -13.18 -13.61
C ARG A 76 -12.06 -11.81 -13.88
N ARG A 77 -11.98 -10.92 -12.90
CA ARG A 77 -12.37 -9.51 -13.06
C ARG A 77 -11.19 -8.59 -12.80
N SER A 78 -10.80 -7.87 -13.83
CA SER A 78 -9.89 -6.72 -13.73
C SER A 78 -10.74 -5.46 -13.52
N LEU A 79 -10.46 -4.72 -12.44
CA LEU A 79 -11.29 -3.63 -11.97
C LEU A 79 -10.44 -2.41 -11.61
N GLY A 80 -10.46 -1.39 -12.46
CA GLY A 80 -9.82 -0.12 -12.12
C GLY A 80 -8.29 -0.17 -12.10
N ASN A 81 -7.68 -1.08 -12.86
CA ASN A 81 -6.24 -1.24 -12.98
C ASN A 81 -5.66 -0.27 -14.02
N ARG A 82 -4.33 -0.09 -14.00
CA ARG A 82 -3.59 0.71 -14.98
C ARG A 82 -2.48 -0.14 -15.58
N PHE A 83 -2.60 -0.46 -16.86
CA PHE A 83 -1.64 -1.27 -17.59
C PHE A 83 -0.86 -0.40 -18.58
N ILE A 84 0.46 -0.41 -18.47
CA ILE A 84 1.36 0.27 -19.41
C ILE A 84 2.15 -0.83 -20.12
N ALA A 85 1.86 -1.08 -21.39
CA ALA A 85 2.62 -2.06 -22.16
C ALA A 85 4.05 -1.54 -22.43
N PRO A 86 5.06 -2.43 -22.56
CA PRO A 86 6.39 -2.06 -23.03
C PRO A 86 6.40 -1.66 -24.52
N ASN A 87 7.52 -1.11 -25.00
CA ASN A 87 7.76 -0.83 -26.43
C ASN A 87 8.12 -2.12 -27.21
N ASN A 88 7.35 -3.18 -27.01
CA ASN A 88 7.44 -4.43 -27.76
C ASN A 88 6.05 -4.74 -28.32
N THR A 89 5.96 -4.98 -29.62
CA THR A 89 4.71 -5.28 -30.34
C THR A 89 4.07 -6.59 -29.87
N PHE A 90 4.87 -7.55 -29.41
CA PHE A 90 4.39 -8.86 -28.94
C PHE A 90 3.94 -8.86 -27.48
N ALA A 91 4.11 -7.74 -26.76
CA ALA A 91 3.81 -7.63 -25.33
C ALA A 91 2.76 -6.53 -25.05
N LYS A 92 1.74 -6.44 -25.91
CA LYS A 92 0.63 -5.50 -25.77
C LYS A 92 -0.57 -6.10 -25.05
N GLU A 93 -0.74 -7.42 -25.11
CA GLU A 93 -1.84 -8.09 -24.44
C GLU A 93 -1.57 -8.23 -22.93
N VAL A 94 -2.49 -7.74 -22.09
CA VAL A 94 -2.43 -7.84 -20.63
C VAL A 94 -2.66 -9.27 -20.15
N THR A 95 -3.47 -10.03 -20.88
CA THR A 95 -3.89 -11.38 -20.53
C THR A 95 -2.98 -12.43 -21.15
N LYS A 96 -2.56 -13.43 -20.37
CA LYS A 96 -1.88 -14.64 -20.84
C LYS A 96 -2.65 -15.88 -20.35
N ARG A 97 -2.93 -16.82 -21.25
CA ARG A 97 -3.53 -18.14 -20.92
C ARG A 97 -2.53 -19.23 -21.32
N ASP A 98 -1.70 -19.68 -20.37
CA ASP A 98 -0.53 -20.51 -20.68
C ASP A 98 -0.86 -21.99 -20.97
N TYR A 99 -1.91 -22.53 -20.32
CA TYR A 99 -2.16 -23.98 -20.30
C TYR A 99 -3.45 -24.42 -21.00
N ALA A 100 -4.28 -23.47 -21.43
CA ALA A 100 -5.61 -23.74 -21.96
C ALA A 100 -5.66 -23.47 -23.46
N VAL A 101 -6.25 -24.40 -24.20
CA VAL A 101 -6.58 -24.21 -25.61
C VAL A 101 -7.67 -23.14 -25.78
N GLU A 102 -7.74 -22.53 -26.97
CA GLU A 102 -8.69 -21.44 -27.22
C GLU A 102 -10.16 -21.82 -27.03
N SER A 103 -10.53 -23.05 -27.37
CA SER A 103 -11.87 -23.59 -27.12
C SER A 103 -12.22 -23.67 -25.63
N GLU A 104 -11.22 -23.81 -24.76
CA GLU A 104 -11.40 -23.90 -23.33
C GLU A 104 -11.46 -22.51 -22.69
N TRP A 105 -10.46 -21.66 -22.93
CA TRP A 105 -10.39 -20.36 -22.25
C TRP A 105 -11.44 -19.37 -22.74
N LYS A 106 -11.97 -19.53 -23.97
CA LYS A 106 -13.10 -18.71 -24.44
C LYS A 106 -14.33 -18.83 -23.56
N ASN A 107 -14.50 -19.95 -22.87
CA ASN A 107 -15.60 -20.18 -21.93
C ASN A 107 -15.34 -19.59 -20.54
N TRP A 108 -14.12 -19.10 -20.27
CA TRP A 108 -13.81 -18.41 -19.03
C TRP A 108 -14.33 -16.97 -19.08
N ASN A 109 -15.08 -16.55 -18.08
CA ASN A 109 -15.55 -15.19 -17.84
C ASN A 109 -14.41 -14.27 -17.38
N TRP A 110 -13.59 -13.80 -18.31
CA TRP A 110 -12.54 -12.81 -18.04
C TRP A 110 -12.99 -11.44 -18.54
N ARG A 111 -13.11 -10.47 -17.61
CA ARG A 111 -13.62 -9.13 -17.89
C ARG A 111 -12.68 -8.04 -17.36
N SER A 112 -12.64 -6.94 -18.09
CA SER A 112 -11.96 -5.70 -17.74
C SER A 112 -13.03 -4.60 -17.59
N ASP A 113 -12.96 -3.85 -16.50
CA ASP A 113 -13.96 -2.84 -16.15
C ASP A 113 -13.25 -1.64 -15.50
N ASN A 114 -13.42 -0.46 -16.11
CA ASN A 114 -12.79 0.80 -15.72
C ASN A 114 -11.24 0.77 -15.66
N ASP A 115 -10.61 -0.16 -16.37
CA ASP A 115 -9.15 -0.21 -16.50
C ASP A 115 -8.63 0.88 -17.45
N LEU A 116 -7.44 1.39 -17.15
CA LEU A 116 -6.70 2.33 -17.99
C LEU A 116 -5.60 1.60 -18.75
N MET A 117 -5.76 1.49 -20.06
CA MET A 117 -4.78 0.91 -20.96
C MET A 117 -3.87 2.00 -21.56
N MET A 118 -2.56 1.80 -21.50
CA MET A 118 -1.56 2.76 -21.99
C MET A 118 -0.51 2.07 -22.86
N ASN A 119 0.08 2.84 -23.77
CA ASN A 119 1.08 2.36 -24.74
C ASN A 119 0.59 1.18 -25.59
N GLY A 120 -0.68 1.21 -26.02
CA GLY A 120 -1.27 0.14 -26.83
C GLY A 120 -1.57 -1.15 -26.06
N ALA A 121 -1.56 -1.13 -24.72
CA ALA A 121 -2.04 -2.25 -23.93
C ALA A 121 -3.51 -2.57 -24.28
N PHE A 122 -3.88 -3.86 -24.25
CA PHE A 122 -5.28 -4.26 -24.40
C PHE A 122 -5.58 -5.53 -23.60
N PHE A 123 -6.86 -5.72 -23.27
CA PHE A 123 -7.36 -6.88 -22.56
C PHE A 123 -8.32 -7.64 -23.46
N VAL A 124 -8.01 -8.91 -23.74
CA VAL A 124 -8.92 -9.79 -24.49
C VAL A 124 -9.93 -10.36 -23.51
N GLN A 125 -11.20 -10.03 -23.67
CA GLN A 125 -12.27 -10.55 -22.81
C GLN A 125 -12.82 -11.87 -23.34
N SER A 126 -13.36 -12.69 -22.44
CA SER A 126 -13.97 -13.98 -22.79
C SER A 126 -15.16 -14.30 -21.89
N GLY A 127 -15.93 -15.33 -22.26
CA GLY A 127 -17.10 -15.78 -21.54
C GLY A 127 -18.31 -14.85 -21.66
N SER A 128 -19.31 -15.14 -20.83
CA SER A 128 -20.57 -14.42 -20.81
C SER A 128 -20.42 -13.04 -20.15
N PRO A 129 -21.24 -12.04 -20.54
CA PRO A 129 -21.40 -10.84 -19.76
C PRO A 129 -21.78 -11.19 -18.32
N ILE A 130 -21.17 -10.48 -17.37
CA ILE A 130 -21.53 -10.59 -15.96
C ILE A 130 -22.88 -9.89 -15.79
N THR A 131 -23.94 -10.59 -16.18
CA THR A 131 -25.32 -10.21 -15.90
C THR A 131 -25.58 -10.54 -14.45
N SER A 132 -25.86 -9.51 -13.66
CA SER A 132 -26.00 -9.58 -12.21
C SER A 132 -24.65 -9.67 -11.49
N SER A 133 -24.20 -8.52 -11.00
CA SER A 133 -23.46 -8.49 -9.76
C SER A 133 -24.12 -9.48 -8.80
N ARG A 134 -23.42 -10.56 -8.41
CA ARG A 134 -23.74 -11.20 -7.12
C ARG A 134 -23.91 -10.02 -6.18
N ARG A 135 -25.07 -9.90 -5.54
CA ARG A 135 -25.32 -8.90 -4.51
C ARG A 135 -24.41 -9.26 -3.33
N ILE A 136 -23.10 -9.05 -3.49
CA ILE A 136 -22.16 -9.07 -2.39
C ILE A 136 -22.63 -7.90 -1.54
N SER A 137 -22.99 -8.20 -0.29
CA SER A 137 -23.45 -7.21 0.67
C SER A 137 -22.57 -5.97 0.57
N ARG A 138 -23.17 -4.78 0.48
CA ARG A 138 -22.45 -3.49 0.39
C ARG A 138 -21.40 -3.31 1.50
N PHE A 139 -21.55 -4.02 2.61
CA PHE A 139 -20.64 -4.03 3.75
C PHE A 139 -19.38 -4.89 3.53
N HIS A 140 -19.36 -5.75 2.51
CA HIS A 140 -18.25 -6.65 2.17
C HIS A 140 -17.60 -6.33 0.81
N VAL A 141 -17.91 -5.19 0.18
CA VAL A 141 -17.32 -4.82 -1.12
C VAL A 141 -16.83 -3.39 -1.11
N MET A 142 -15.54 -3.22 -1.40
CA MET A 142 -15.00 -1.94 -1.80
C MET A 142 -15.22 -1.77 -3.31
N LYS A 143 -15.86 -0.67 -3.71
CA LYS A 143 -15.97 -0.33 -5.13
C LYS A 143 -14.60 0.07 -5.66
N SER A 144 -14.20 -0.48 -6.81
CA SER A 144 -12.98 -0.08 -7.49
C SER A 144 -13.08 1.37 -7.95
N LYS A 145 -11.98 2.10 -7.82
CA LYS A 145 -11.78 3.41 -8.49
C LYS A 145 -11.33 3.15 -9.93
N PRO A 146 -11.53 4.10 -10.86
CA PRO A 146 -11.06 3.91 -12.23
C PRO A 146 -9.53 3.88 -12.30
N GLY A 147 -8.99 3.24 -13.34
CA GLY A 147 -7.55 3.04 -13.56
C GLY A 147 -6.71 4.32 -13.52
N THR A 148 -7.32 5.47 -13.80
CA THR A 148 -6.69 6.79 -13.69
C THR A 148 -6.23 7.14 -12.27
N PHE A 149 -6.82 6.53 -11.23
CA PHE A 149 -6.47 6.78 -9.83
C PHE A 149 -5.31 5.91 -9.32
N VAL A 150 -4.88 4.90 -10.08
CA VAL A 150 -3.86 3.94 -9.63
C VAL A 150 -2.61 4.64 -9.13
N THR A 151 -2.10 5.65 -9.84
CA THR A 151 -0.91 6.43 -9.41
C THR A 151 -1.06 7.02 -8.01
N ARG A 152 -2.27 7.48 -7.65
CA ARG A 152 -2.53 8.02 -6.29
C ARG A 152 -2.72 6.90 -5.28
N LEU A 153 -3.39 5.82 -5.65
CA LEU A 153 -3.69 4.70 -4.76
C LEU A 153 -2.43 3.89 -4.39
N THR A 154 -1.51 3.72 -5.34
CA THR A 154 -0.29 2.92 -5.14
C THR A 154 0.95 3.76 -4.83
N ARG A 155 0.78 5.06 -4.52
CA ARG A 155 1.91 5.98 -4.27
C ARG A 155 2.79 5.59 -3.09
N PHE A 156 2.23 4.85 -2.13
CA PHE A 156 2.92 4.34 -0.94
C PHE A 156 2.97 2.81 -0.93
N ALA A 157 2.82 2.17 -2.09
CA ALA A 157 3.00 0.73 -2.20
C ALA A 157 4.49 0.38 -2.00
N GLY A 158 4.76 -0.73 -1.32
CA GLY A 158 6.11 -1.18 -0.97
C GLY A 158 6.30 -1.33 0.53
N SER A 159 7.49 -1.76 0.95
CA SER A 159 7.83 -1.81 2.38
C SER A 159 8.00 -0.40 2.93
N LEU A 160 7.57 -0.19 4.17
CA LEU A 160 7.92 1.02 4.90
C LEU A 160 9.44 1.07 5.10
N GLY A 161 10.03 2.26 5.00
CA GLY A 161 11.45 2.50 5.25
C GLY A 161 11.78 2.46 6.74
N CYS A 162 11.53 1.31 7.37
CA CYS A 162 11.67 1.10 8.80
C CYS A 162 13.13 1.04 9.24
N PHE A 163 13.44 1.70 10.35
CA PHE A 163 14.74 1.58 11.03
C PHE A 163 14.53 1.14 12.48
N LYS A 164 15.43 0.28 12.99
CA LYS A 164 15.37 -0.19 14.38
C LYS A 164 15.40 1.01 15.34
N GLY A 165 14.43 1.07 16.24
CA GLY A 165 14.31 2.15 17.24
C GLY A 165 13.65 3.44 16.75
N LYS A 166 13.13 3.47 15.51
CA LYS A 166 12.33 4.59 14.98
C LYS A 166 10.94 4.09 14.56
N PRO A 167 9.89 4.91 14.69
CA PRO A 167 8.57 4.54 14.19
C PRO A 167 8.61 4.36 12.67
N CYS A 168 7.82 3.38 12.22
CA CYS A 168 7.28 3.28 10.88
C CYS A 168 5.80 3.68 10.95
#